data_AF-A0A3M1FBI7-F1
#
_entry.id   AF-A0A3M1FBI7-F1
#
_cell.length_a   1.000
_cell.length_b   1.000
_cell.length_c   1.000
_cell.angle_alpha   90.00
_cell.angle_beta   90.00
_cell.angle_gamma   90.00
#
_symmetry.space_group_name_H-M   'P 1'
#
loop_
_entity.id
_entity.type
_entity.pdbx_description
1 polymer ?
#
loop_
_entity_poly.entity_id
_entity_poly.type
_entity_poly.pdbx_seq_one_letter_code
_entity_poly.pdbx_strand_id
1 'polypeptide(L)'
;MAIFKFKNFMGWFSSLFKKKKNLKLGLYGPPNGGKTTLANRICLDWLGEEMGSVSNIEHETREINVKERIQIKKKGKALSFNLVDTPGIATKIDYEDFLKHKMSKTEAKARAKEATKGVIEAIKWLDNMDAVVVVLDSTVNPYSQVNITIIGNLAARNIPVLLVANKIDLKKSDVKKIASAFPQYKIVGISAQRGDNIEEFYDELFKLVK
;
A
#
# COMPACT_ATOMS: atom_id res chain seq x y z
N MET A 1 18.89 3.38 28.92
CA MET A 1 17.44 3.37 29.19
C MET A 1 16.90 4.75 28.82
N ALA A 2 16.53 4.95 27.56
CA ALA A 2 16.09 6.26 27.05
C ALA A 2 14.55 6.32 27.10
N ILE A 3 14.03 7.12 28.03
CA ILE A 3 12.61 7.43 28.15
C ILE A 3 12.28 8.38 26.98
N PHE A 4 11.75 7.83 25.89
CA PHE A 4 11.29 8.62 24.75
C PHE A 4 10.07 9.48 25.15
N LYS A 5 10.15 10.78 24.86
CA LYS A 5 9.11 11.79 25.10
C LYS A 5 7.82 11.48 24.30
N PHE A 6 6.97 10.60 24.82
CA PHE A 6 5.71 10.18 24.18
C PHE A 6 4.52 11.15 24.37
N LYS A 7 4.67 12.23 25.15
CA LYS A 7 3.50 13.01 25.62
C LYS A 7 2.92 14.02 24.62
N ASN A 8 3.70 14.54 23.66
CA ASN A 8 3.19 15.55 22.71
C ASN A 8 2.67 14.97 21.38
N PHE A 9 3.07 13.74 21.04
CA PHE A 9 2.63 13.01 19.83
C PHE A 9 1.11 12.76 19.82
N MET A 10 0.53 12.41 20.97
CA MET A 10 -0.86 11.94 21.05
C MET A 10 -1.92 13.06 20.90
N GLY A 11 -1.57 14.31 21.27
CA GLY A 11 -2.52 15.42 21.34
C GLY A 11 -2.92 15.96 19.97
N TRP A 12 -1.95 16.25 19.10
CA TRP A 12 -2.18 16.79 17.76
C TRP A 12 -2.85 15.75 16.84
N PHE A 13 -2.37 14.52 16.89
CA PHE A 13 -2.93 13.36 16.21
C PHE A 13 -4.41 13.16 16.52
N SER A 14 -4.80 13.28 17.80
CA SER A 14 -6.20 13.11 18.21
C SER A 14 -7.19 14.04 17.48
N SER A 15 -6.75 15.22 17.02
CA SER A 15 -7.58 16.22 16.35
C SER A 15 -7.81 15.92 14.86
N LEU A 16 -6.76 15.49 14.14
CA LEU A 16 -6.85 15.05 12.75
C LEU A 16 -7.62 13.72 12.65
N PHE A 17 -7.42 12.83 13.64
CA PHE A 17 -8.11 11.54 13.74
C PHE A 17 -9.58 11.57 14.14
N LYS A 18 -10.14 12.72 14.54
CA LYS A 18 -11.57 12.83 14.88
C LYS A 18 -12.46 12.98 13.64
N LYS A 19 -11.90 13.36 12.48
CA LYS A 19 -12.69 13.74 11.29
C LYS A 19 -13.18 12.57 10.42
N LYS A 20 -12.44 11.45 10.31
CA LYS A 20 -12.91 10.23 9.62
C LYS A 20 -12.87 9.02 10.55
N LYS A 21 -14.05 8.47 10.88
CA LYS A 21 -14.22 7.28 11.74
C LYS A 21 -13.78 5.98 11.06
N ASN A 22 -13.81 5.96 9.73
CA ASN A 22 -13.42 4.85 8.87
C ASN A 22 -12.52 5.40 7.76
N LEU A 23 -11.32 4.83 7.61
CA LEU A 23 -10.40 5.14 6.52
C LEU A 23 -10.10 3.84 5.77
N LYS A 24 -10.23 3.85 4.43
CA LYS A 24 -9.93 2.74 3.53
C LYS A 24 -8.65 3.03 2.74
N LEU A 25 -7.54 2.45 3.18
CA LEU A 25 -6.23 2.64 2.53
C LEU A 25 -5.81 1.41 1.72
N GLY A 26 -5.22 1.65 0.55
CA GLY A 26 -4.45 0.65 -0.17
C GLY A 26 -2.95 0.85 0.03
N LEU A 27 -2.22 -0.20 0.41
CA LEU A 27 -0.75 -0.18 0.42
C LEU A 27 -0.22 -0.97 -0.77
N TYR A 28 0.43 -0.25 -1.68
CA TYR A 28 0.95 -0.75 -2.97
C TYR A 28 2.46 -0.53 -3.05
N GLY A 29 3.13 -1.19 -3.99
CA GLY A 29 4.57 -1.02 -4.22
C GLY A 29 5.31 -2.33 -4.48
N PRO A 30 6.56 -2.26 -4.95
CA PRO A 30 7.34 -3.46 -5.27
C PRO A 30 7.47 -4.41 -4.07
N PRO A 31 7.80 -5.70 -4.31
CA PRO A 31 8.27 -6.58 -3.26
C PRO A 31 9.38 -5.91 -2.44
N ASN A 32 9.41 -6.14 -1.14
CA ASN A 32 10.40 -5.56 -0.22
C ASN A 32 10.39 -4.02 -0.09
N GLY A 33 9.39 -3.30 -0.65
CA GLY A 33 9.22 -1.86 -0.43
C GLY A 33 8.94 -1.48 1.04
N GLY A 34 8.57 -2.44 1.88
CA GLY A 34 8.25 -2.24 3.30
C GLY A 34 6.77 -1.91 3.56
N LYS A 35 5.88 -2.39 2.70
CA LYS A 35 4.41 -2.27 2.82
C LYS A 35 3.92 -2.81 4.16
N THR A 36 4.27 -4.05 4.50
CA THR A 36 3.86 -4.71 5.76
C THR A 36 4.42 -4.01 6.98
N THR A 37 5.68 -3.53 6.91
CA THR A 37 6.30 -2.74 7.98
C THR A 37 5.53 -1.44 8.23
N LEU A 38 5.17 -0.71 7.16
CA LEU A 38 4.37 0.51 7.27
C LEU A 38 2.96 0.22 7.79
N ALA A 39 2.34 -0.87 7.32
CA ALA A 39 1.03 -1.29 7.77
C ALA A 39 1.00 -1.60 9.29
N ASN A 40 2.01 -2.33 9.77
CA ASN A 40 2.20 -2.61 11.20
C ASN A 40 2.41 -1.34 12.01
N ARG A 41 3.24 -0.41 11.52
CA ARG A 41 3.43 0.90 12.14
C ARG A 41 2.10 1.65 12.29
N ILE A 42 1.29 1.69 11.23
CA ILE A 42 -0.01 2.35 11.26
C ILE A 42 -0.95 1.72 12.29
N CYS A 43 -0.99 0.38 12.37
CA CYS A 43 -1.79 -0.32 13.39
C CYS A 43 -1.35 0.06 14.80
N LEU A 44 -0.05 0.00 15.07
CA LEU A 44 0.54 0.37 16.35
C LEU A 44 0.21 1.81 16.74
N ASP A 45 0.38 2.76 15.83
CA ASP A 45 0.17 4.18 16.14
C ASP A 45 -1.32 4.52 16.33
N TRP A 46 -2.21 3.92 15.54
CA TRP A 46 -3.65 4.23 15.61
C TRP A 46 -4.39 3.49 16.72
N LEU A 47 -3.99 2.25 16.99
CA LEU A 47 -4.76 1.31 17.80
C LEU A 47 -3.96 0.81 19.00
N GLY A 48 -2.66 1.10 19.07
CA GLY A 48 -1.80 0.65 20.18
C GLY A 48 -1.64 -0.88 20.23
N GLU A 49 -1.92 -1.56 19.12
CA GLU A 49 -1.82 -3.01 18.96
C GLU A 49 -1.14 -3.28 17.61
N GLU A 50 -0.24 -4.26 17.60
CA GLU A 50 0.28 -4.76 16.34
C GLU A 50 -0.86 -5.36 15.52
N MET A 51 -0.68 -5.46 14.21
CA MET A 51 -1.64 -6.07 13.29
C MET A 51 -2.03 -7.51 13.68
N GLY A 52 -1.25 -8.14 14.57
CA GLY A 52 -1.36 -9.54 14.98
C GLY A 52 -0.46 -10.42 14.14
N SER A 53 -0.40 -11.71 14.47
CA SER A 53 0.16 -12.77 13.60
C SER A 53 -0.77 -12.99 12.40
N VAL A 54 -1.04 -11.94 11.63
CA VAL A 54 -1.55 -12.06 10.27
C VAL A 54 -0.31 -12.44 9.47
N SER A 55 -0.07 -13.75 9.55
CA SER A 55 0.87 -14.57 8.82
C SER A 55 1.90 -13.79 7.99
N ASN A 56 3.14 -13.72 8.48
CA ASN A 56 4.31 -13.65 7.61
C ASN A 56 4.26 -14.89 6.71
N ILE A 57 3.46 -14.84 5.65
CA ILE A 57 3.64 -15.74 4.54
C ILE A 57 3.97 -14.89 3.35
N GLU A 58 5.29 -14.68 3.25
CA GLU A 58 5.96 -14.77 1.97
C GLU A 58 5.46 -16.05 1.29
N HIS A 59 4.41 -15.93 0.50
CA HIS A 59 3.95 -16.99 -0.37
C HIS A 59 4.18 -16.54 -1.81
N GLU A 60 5.31 -16.99 -2.36
CA GLU A 60 5.44 -17.27 -3.79
C GLU A 60 4.38 -18.34 -4.17
N THR A 61 3.15 -17.93 -4.48
CA THR A 61 2.12 -18.88 -4.93
C THR A 61 1.38 -18.37 -6.15
N ARG A 62 1.11 -19.31 -7.07
CA ARG A 62 0.62 -19.10 -8.44
C ARG A 62 -0.87 -18.73 -8.52
N GLU A 63 -1.48 -18.39 -7.40
CA GLU A 63 -2.89 -17.97 -7.28
C GLU A 63 -2.94 -16.56 -6.68
N ILE A 64 -3.90 -15.76 -7.10
CA ILE A 64 -4.06 -14.37 -6.68
C ILE A 64 -4.54 -14.36 -5.21
N ASN A 65 -3.63 -14.58 -4.26
CA ASN A 65 -3.88 -14.30 -2.85
C ASN A 65 -3.67 -12.83 -2.59
N VAL A 66 -4.54 -12.04 -3.20
CA VAL A 66 -4.77 -10.67 -2.79
C VAL A 66 -5.91 -10.75 -1.81
N LYS A 67 -5.62 -10.37 -0.57
CA LYS A 67 -6.52 -9.67 0.38
C LYS A 67 -6.10 -10.05 1.80
N GLU A 68 -5.03 -9.44 2.29
CA GLU A 68 -4.99 -9.14 3.73
C GLU A 68 -5.90 -7.94 3.96
N ARG A 69 -7.21 -8.21 4.05
CA ARG A 69 -8.19 -7.19 4.44
C ARG A 69 -8.11 -7.04 5.94
N ILE A 70 -7.32 -6.08 6.39
CA ILE A 70 -7.15 -5.84 7.82
C ILE A 70 -8.17 -4.79 8.24
N GLN A 71 -9.15 -5.24 9.00
CA GLN A 71 -10.11 -4.38 9.68
C GLN A 71 -9.82 -4.44 11.16
N ILE A 72 -9.38 -3.33 11.73
CA ILE A 72 -9.13 -3.26 13.17
C ILE A 72 -9.96 -2.11 13.74
N LYS A 73 -10.67 -2.40 14.83
CA LYS A 73 -11.57 -1.47 15.51
C LYS A 73 -11.16 -1.32 16.97
N LYS A 74 -10.97 -0.09 17.44
CA LYS A 74 -10.72 0.22 18.86
C LYS A 74 -11.38 1.52 19.27
N LYS A 75 -12.12 1.50 20.38
CA LYS A 75 -12.74 2.69 21.00
C LYS A 75 -13.51 3.60 20.00
N GLY A 76 -14.28 3.00 19.10
CA GLY A 76 -15.10 3.73 18.11
C GLY A 76 -14.35 4.28 16.89
N LYS A 77 -13.05 4.01 16.76
CA LYS A 77 -12.27 4.23 15.54
C LYS A 77 -12.10 2.91 14.81
N ALA A 78 -12.27 2.90 13.49
CA ALA A 78 -11.98 1.76 12.66
C ALA A 78 -11.00 2.15 11.55
N LEU A 79 -9.97 1.33 11.36
CA LEU A 79 -9.11 1.41 10.20
C LEU A 79 -9.35 0.16 9.36
N SER A 80 -9.54 0.37 8.06
CA SER A 80 -9.54 -0.69 7.08
C SER A 80 -8.41 -0.41 6.12
N PHE A 81 -7.40 -1.26 6.09
CA PHE A 81 -6.40 -1.18 5.02
C PHE A 81 -6.29 -2.53 4.35
N ASN A 82 -5.88 -2.50 3.09
CA ASN A 82 -5.55 -3.72 2.39
C ASN A 82 -4.12 -3.62 1.90
N LEU A 83 -3.36 -4.65 2.23
CA LEU A 83 -2.03 -4.85 1.69
C LEU A 83 -2.19 -5.49 0.32
N VAL A 84 -1.69 -4.82 -0.72
CA VAL A 84 -1.67 -5.36 -2.07
C VAL A 84 -0.22 -5.59 -2.46
N ASP A 85 0.15 -6.85 -2.62
CA ASP A 85 1.46 -7.21 -3.15
C ASP A 85 1.42 -7.25 -4.68
N THR A 86 2.26 -6.42 -5.29
CA THR A 86 1.87 -5.69 -6.50
C THR A 86 2.30 -6.24 -7.86
N PRO A 87 2.90 -7.43 -8.06
CA PRO A 87 3.05 -7.89 -9.44
C PRO A 87 1.69 -8.27 -10.05
N GLY A 88 0.92 -9.14 -9.39
CA GLY A 88 -0.18 -9.87 -10.03
C GLY A 88 -1.48 -9.11 -10.28
N ILE A 89 -1.85 -8.09 -9.48
CA ILE A 89 -3.10 -7.34 -9.72
C ILE A 89 -2.92 -6.31 -10.83
N ALA A 90 -1.78 -5.62 -10.81
CA ALA A 90 -1.49 -4.58 -11.78
C ALA A 90 -1.23 -5.19 -13.17
N THR A 91 -0.72 -6.42 -13.25
CA THR A 91 -0.48 -7.13 -14.53
C THR A 91 -1.61 -8.05 -14.97
N LYS A 92 -2.48 -8.54 -14.08
CA LYS A 92 -3.69 -9.27 -14.50
C LYS A 92 -4.80 -8.39 -15.09
N ILE A 93 -4.48 -7.14 -15.40
CA ILE A 93 -5.26 -6.28 -16.29
C ILE A 93 -4.71 -6.42 -17.73
N ASP A 94 -4.26 -7.61 -18.11
CA ASP A 94 -4.14 -7.95 -19.52
C ASP A 94 -5.02 -9.16 -19.80
N TYR A 95 -6.26 -8.86 -20.22
CA TYR A 95 -7.24 -9.87 -20.62
C TYR A 95 -6.72 -10.70 -21.82
N GLU A 96 -5.79 -10.15 -22.62
CA GLU A 96 -5.30 -10.77 -23.85
C GLU A 96 -4.30 -11.91 -23.60
N ASP A 97 -3.60 -11.94 -22.47
CA ASP A 97 -2.62 -12.98 -22.17
C ASP A 97 -3.24 -14.34 -21.80
N PHE A 98 -4.55 -14.38 -21.50
CA PHE A 98 -5.28 -15.62 -21.20
C PHE A 98 -5.51 -16.53 -22.42
N LEU A 99 -5.25 -16.06 -23.65
CA LEU A 99 -5.55 -16.81 -24.88
C LEU A 99 -4.36 -17.65 -25.40
N LYS A 100 -3.17 -17.58 -24.78
CA LYS A 100 -1.93 -18.06 -25.42
C LYS A 100 -1.51 -19.50 -25.12
N HIS A 101 -2.28 -20.32 -24.39
CA HIS A 101 -1.84 -21.68 -24.03
C HIS A 101 -2.79 -22.80 -24.48
N LYS A 102 -2.17 -23.90 -24.93
CA LYS A 102 -2.78 -25.16 -25.40
C LYS A 102 -3.54 -25.88 -24.28
N MET A 103 -4.64 -25.30 -23.82
CA MET A 103 -5.55 -25.87 -22.83
C MET A 103 -6.81 -26.41 -23.51
N SER A 104 -7.49 -27.36 -22.87
CA SER A 104 -8.80 -27.81 -23.33
C SER A 104 -9.81 -26.66 -23.27
N LYS A 105 -10.76 -26.63 -24.22
CA LYS A 105 -11.75 -25.54 -24.38
C LYS A 105 -12.60 -25.31 -23.11
N THR A 106 -12.82 -26.35 -22.31
CA THR A 106 -13.59 -26.34 -21.06
C THR A 106 -12.79 -25.76 -19.89
N GLU A 107 -11.55 -26.21 -19.70
CA GLU A 107 -10.67 -25.68 -18.63
C GLU A 107 -10.28 -24.23 -18.89
N ALA A 108 -10.01 -23.87 -20.15
CA ALA A 108 -9.72 -22.50 -20.54
C ALA A 108 -10.89 -21.55 -20.18
N LYS A 109 -12.14 -21.96 -20.43
CA LYS A 109 -13.34 -21.17 -20.08
C LYS A 109 -13.51 -21.03 -18.57
N ALA A 110 -13.30 -22.10 -17.80
CA ALA A 110 -13.42 -22.06 -16.35
C ALA A 110 -12.37 -21.12 -15.73
N ARG A 111 -11.10 -21.26 -16.14
CA ARG A 111 -10.00 -20.41 -15.68
C ARG A 111 -10.17 -18.95 -16.10
N ALA A 112 -10.62 -18.69 -17.32
CA ALA A 112 -10.89 -17.33 -17.78
C ALA A 112 -12.00 -16.67 -16.95
N LYS A 113 -13.08 -17.39 -16.63
CA LYS A 113 -14.18 -16.87 -15.81
C LYS A 113 -13.74 -16.55 -14.38
N GLU A 114 -12.92 -17.42 -13.78
CA GLU A 114 -12.38 -17.21 -12.44
C GLU A 114 -11.41 -16.03 -12.39
N ALA A 115 -10.45 -15.98 -13.32
CA ALA A 115 -9.53 -14.86 -13.44
C ALA A 115 -10.25 -13.53 -13.66
N THR A 116 -11.25 -13.51 -14.55
CA THR A 116 -12.08 -12.33 -14.80
C THR A 116 -12.81 -11.87 -13.53
N LYS A 117 -13.36 -12.80 -12.75
CA LYS A 117 -14.01 -12.47 -11.46
C LYS A 117 -13.01 -11.87 -10.48
N GLY A 118 -11.81 -12.45 -10.35
CA GLY A 118 -10.74 -11.94 -9.49
C GLY A 118 -10.30 -10.52 -9.88
N VAL A 119 -10.17 -10.26 -11.19
CA VAL A 119 -9.83 -8.93 -11.72
C VAL A 119 -10.94 -7.91 -11.45
N ILE A 120 -12.20 -8.25 -11.71
CA ILE A 120 -13.35 -7.37 -11.43
C ILE A 120 -13.43 -7.02 -9.93
N GLU A 121 -13.20 -7.99 -9.04
CA GLU A 121 -13.19 -7.74 -7.60
C GLU A 121 -12.04 -6.83 -7.18
N ALA A 122 -10.86 -6.96 -7.78
CA ALA A 122 -9.73 -6.07 -7.51
C ALA A 122 -10.00 -4.64 -8.01
N ILE A 123 -10.65 -4.49 -9.17
CA ILE A 123 -11.07 -3.19 -9.72
C ILE A 123 -12.10 -2.53 -8.80
N LYS A 124 -13.19 -3.22 -8.47
CA LYS A 124 -14.23 -2.71 -7.56
C LYS A 124 -13.65 -2.30 -6.20
N TRP A 125 -12.61 -3.00 -5.75
CA TRP A 125 -11.96 -2.69 -4.49
C TRP A 125 -11.19 -1.36 -4.57
N LEU A 126 -10.42 -1.15 -5.64
CA LEU A 126 -9.70 0.12 -5.88
C LEU A 126 -10.66 1.31 -5.93
N ASP A 127 -11.81 1.16 -6.60
CA ASP A 127 -12.82 2.22 -6.73
C ASP A 127 -13.45 2.65 -5.39
N ASN A 128 -13.30 1.83 -4.34
CA ASN A 128 -13.85 2.08 -3.01
C ASN A 128 -12.81 2.57 -2.00
N MET A 129 -11.57 2.82 -2.41
CA MET A 129 -10.50 3.32 -1.53
C MET A 129 -10.58 4.83 -1.31
N ASP A 130 -10.30 5.27 -0.09
CA ASP A 130 -10.15 6.70 0.23
C ASP A 130 -8.81 7.25 -0.31
N ALA A 131 -7.75 6.44 -0.25
CA ALA A 131 -6.45 6.75 -0.86
C ALA A 131 -5.61 5.48 -1.06
N VAL A 132 -4.65 5.58 -1.97
CA VAL A 132 -3.60 4.57 -2.20
C VAL A 132 -2.25 5.15 -1.81
N VAL A 133 -1.50 4.43 -0.99
CA VAL A 133 -0.12 4.73 -0.64
C VAL A 133 0.80 3.77 -1.39
N VAL A 134 1.66 4.31 -2.25
CA VAL A 134 2.67 3.54 -2.98
C VAL A 134 3.99 3.63 -2.23
N VAL A 135 4.41 2.52 -1.62
CA VAL A 135 5.61 2.39 -0.82
C VAL A 135 6.77 1.92 -1.68
N LEU A 136 7.70 2.82 -1.97
CA LEU A 136 8.90 2.58 -2.75
C LEU A 136 10.11 2.47 -1.83
N ASP A 137 11.01 1.53 -2.12
CA ASP A 137 12.31 1.46 -1.44
C ASP A 137 13.20 2.60 -1.96
N SER A 138 13.61 3.51 -1.07
CA SER A 138 14.44 4.66 -1.42
C SER A 138 15.89 4.31 -1.74
N THR A 139 16.33 3.07 -1.52
CA THR A 139 17.71 2.61 -1.79
C THR A 139 17.89 2.01 -3.17
N VAL A 140 16.80 1.81 -3.93
CA VAL A 140 16.82 1.19 -5.26
C VAL A 140 16.46 2.19 -6.35
N ASN A 141 16.70 1.82 -7.60
CA ASN A 141 16.36 2.66 -8.74
C ASN A 141 14.82 2.80 -8.89
N PRO A 142 14.24 4.02 -8.85
CA PRO A 142 12.81 4.22 -9.01
C PRO A 142 12.27 3.82 -10.39
N TYR A 143 13.10 3.84 -11.44
CA TYR A 143 12.71 3.54 -12.82
C TYR A 143 12.57 2.04 -13.12
N SER A 144 12.38 1.19 -12.10
CA SER A 144 12.11 -0.22 -12.34
C SER A 144 10.78 -0.39 -13.07
N GLN A 145 10.70 -1.39 -13.95
CA GLN A 145 9.46 -1.69 -14.69
C GLN A 145 8.28 -1.90 -13.73
N VAL A 146 8.51 -2.58 -12.60
CA VAL A 146 7.50 -2.79 -11.56
C VAL A 146 6.95 -1.46 -11.04
N ASN A 147 7.81 -0.50 -10.69
CA ASN A 147 7.36 0.80 -10.17
C ASN A 147 6.59 1.60 -11.22
N ILE A 148 7.11 1.65 -12.46
CA ILE A 148 6.48 2.35 -13.58
C ILE A 148 5.09 1.77 -13.86
N THR A 149 4.96 0.44 -13.90
CA THR A 149 3.67 -0.24 -14.12
C THR A 149 2.68 0.03 -12.99
N ILE A 150 3.10 -0.03 -11.72
CA ILE A 150 2.21 0.24 -10.58
C ILE A 150 1.69 1.68 -10.65
N ILE A 151 2.59 2.64 -10.83
CA ILE A 151 2.25 4.07 -10.84
C ILE A 151 1.43 4.44 -12.07
N GLY A 152 1.76 3.91 -13.25
CA GLY A 152 0.99 4.13 -14.48
C GLY A 152 -0.44 3.60 -14.39
N ASN A 153 -0.63 2.41 -13.80
CA ASN A 153 -1.96 1.84 -13.59
C ASN A 153 -2.81 2.63 -12.58
N LEU A 154 -2.18 3.25 -11.59
CA LEU A 154 -2.85 4.11 -10.62
C LEU A 154 -3.16 5.49 -11.21
N ALA A 155 -2.28 6.05 -12.05
CA ALA A 155 -2.48 7.32 -12.73
C ALA A 155 -3.71 7.30 -13.66
N ALA A 156 -4.01 6.14 -14.26
CA ALA A 156 -5.19 5.94 -15.08
C ALA A 156 -6.52 5.92 -14.28
N ARG A 157 -6.47 6.07 -12.95
CA ARG A 157 -7.63 6.01 -12.06
C ARG A 157 -7.79 7.30 -11.28
N ASN A 158 -9.03 7.69 -11.03
CA ASN A 158 -9.36 8.87 -10.23
C ASN A 158 -9.32 8.57 -8.72
N ILE A 159 -8.22 8.00 -8.23
CA ILE A 159 -8.03 7.64 -6.81
C ILE A 159 -6.89 8.51 -6.26
N PRO A 160 -7.02 9.14 -5.08
CA PRO A 160 -5.93 9.90 -4.48
C PRO A 160 -4.72 9.00 -4.18
N VAL A 161 -3.54 9.37 -4.69
CA VAL A 161 -2.30 8.60 -4.51
C VAL A 161 -1.25 9.41 -3.74
N LEU A 162 -0.66 8.80 -2.72
CA LEU A 162 0.52 9.29 -2.00
C LEU A 162 1.71 8.37 -2.28
N LEU A 163 2.85 8.92 -2.70
CA LEU A 163 4.08 8.15 -2.81
C LEU A 163 4.88 8.26 -1.51
N VAL A 164 5.44 7.14 -1.07
CA VAL A 164 6.25 7.04 0.13
C VAL A 164 7.61 6.46 -0.25
N ALA A 165 8.67 7.23 -0.03
CA ALA A 165 10.05 6.79 -0.16
C ALA A 165 10.51 6.20 1.18
N ASN A 166 10.37 4.90 1.34
CA ASN A 166 10.65 4.19 2.60
C ASN A 166 12.13 3.80 2.73
N LYS A 167 12.57 3.47 3.95
CA LYS A 167 13.94 3.10 4.32
C LYS A 167 14.96 4.26 4.27
N ILE A 168 14.52 5.48 4.61
CA ILE A 168 15.41 6.66 4.62
C ILE A 168 16.56 6.56 5.63
N ASP A 169 16.44 5.66 6.60
CA ASP A 169 17.48 5.37 7.58
C ASP A 169 18.71 4.67 6.97
N LEU A 170 18.59 4.13 5.76
CA LEU A 170 19.69 3.47 5.06
C LEU A 170 20.57 4.47 4.30
N LYS A 171 21.89 4.30 4.40
CA LYS A 171 22.89 5.20 3.77
C LYS A 171 22.72 5.39 2.26
N LYS A 172 22.15 4.41 1.56
CA LYS A 172 21.92 4.45 0.10
C LYS A 172 20.61 5.13 -0.28
N SER A 173 19.81 5.58 0.69
CA SER A 173 18.52 6.20 0.44
C SER A 173 18.68 7.48 -0.39
N ASP A 174 17.88 7.61 -1.43
CA ASP A 174 17.79 8.80 -2.27
C ASP A 174 16.33 9.13 -2.58
N VAL A 175 15.71 9.87 -1.65
CA VAL A 175 14.35 10.38 -1.80
C VAL A 175 14.24 11.36 -2.99
N LYS A 176 15.29 12.14 -3.25
CA LYS A 176 15.31 13.13 -4.35
C LYS A 176 15.22 12.43 -5.70
N LYS A 177 15.89 11.29 -5.86
CA LYS A 177 15.80 10.49 -7.09
C LYS A 177 14.38 9.99 -7.36
N ILE A 178 13.66 9.57 -6.32
CA ILE A 178 12.24 9.21 -6.44
C ILE A 178 11.41 10.44 -6.83
N ALA A 179 11.67 11.60 -6.21
CA ALA A 179 11.00 12.86 -6.53
C ALA A 179 11.19 13.30 -7.98
N SER A 180 12.41 13.19 -8.50
CA SER A 180 12.71 13.48 -9.91
C SER A 180 12.06 12.47 -10.87
N ALA A 181 11.87 11.22 -10.44
CA ALA A 181 11.25 10.18 -11.27
C ALA A 181 9.73 10.35 -11.38
N PHE A 182 9.08 10.86 -10.33
CA PHE A 182 7.62 10.98 -10.24
C PHE A 182 7.19 12.39 -9.77
N PRO A 183 7.55 13.45 -10.50
CA PRO A 183 7.38 14.84 -10.05
C PRO A 183 5.92 15.28 -9.89
N GLN A 184 4.98 14.57 -10.51
CA GLN A 184 3.56 14.83 -10.44
C GLN A 184 2.91 14.35 -9.12
N TYR A 185 3.62 13.58 -8.31
CA TYR A 185 3.11 13.04 -7.07
C TYR A 185 3.75 13.70 -5.86
N LYS A 186 2.97 13.87 -4.80
CA LYS A 186 3.51 14.18 -3.48
C LYS A 186 4.28 12.96 -2.97
N ILE A 187 5.52 13.20 -2.53
CA ILE A 187 6.41 12.16 -2.02
C ILE A 187 6.81 12.53 -0.59
N VAL A 188 6.69 11.56 0.31
CA VAL A 188 7.16 11.66 1.69
C VAL A 188 8.22 10.61 1.94
N GLY A 189 9.39 11.03 2.41
CA GLY A 189 10.46 10.13 2.83
C GLY A 189 10.21 9.65 4.25
N ILE A 190 10.22 8.34 4.51
CA ILE A 190 10.01 7.77 5.84
C ILE A 190 10.96 6.62 6.16
N SER A 191 11.10 6.30 7.45
CA SER A 191 11.52 4.97 7.89
C SER A 191 10.39 4.32 8.65
N ALA A 192 9.66 3.41 8.00
CA ALA A 192 8.59 2.65 8.66
C ALA A 192 9.12 1.86 9.87
N GLN A 193 10.35 1.34 9.75
CA GLN A 193 10.99 0.55 10.81
C GLN A 193 11.40 1.43 12.00
N ARG A 194 12.09 2.56 11.76
CA ARG A 194 12.59 3.45 12.83
C ARG A 194 11.54 4.41 13.37
N GLY A 195 10.50 4.69 12.60
CA GLY A 195 9.48 5.70 12.92
C GLY A 195 9.82 7.10 12.42
N ASP A 196 10.86 7.25 11.60
CA ASP A 196 11.29 8.56 11.09
C ASP A 196 10.28 9.13 10.09
N ASN A 197 9.96 10.42 10.23
CA ASN A 197 9.03 11.19 9.39
C ASN A 197 7.60 10.63 9.27
N ILE A 198 7.19 9.78 10.21
CA ILE A 198 5.85 9.20 10.21
C ILE A 198 4.76 10.25 10.40
N GLU A 199 5.00 11.29 11.21
CA GLU A 199 4.06 12.40 11.37
C GLU A 199 3.75 13.13 10.05
N GLU A 200 4.79 13.45 9.27
CA GLU A 200 4.64 14.09 7.95
C GLU A 200 3.85 13.18 6.99
N PHE A 201 4.09 11.87 7.03
CA PHE A 201 3.33 10.91 6.23
C PHE A 201 1.82 10.98 6.53
N TYR A 202 1.45 10.98 7.81
CA TYR A 202 0.04 11.07 8.19
C TYR A 202 -0.59 12.41 7.82
N ASP A 203 0.14 13.51 8.00
CA ASP A 203 -0.33 14.84 7.62
C ASP A 203 -0.66 14.92 6.13
N GLU A 204 0.26 14.46 5.28
CA GLU A 204 0.06 14.44 3.84
C GLU A 204 -1.05 13.47 3.43
N LEU A 205 -1.13 12.30 4.07
CA LEU A 205 -2.22 11.35 3.86
C LEU A 205 -3.60 11.96 4.19
N PHE A 206 -3.72 12.70 5.30
CA PHE A 206 -4.98 13.33 5.66
C PHE A 206 -5.31 14.55 4.80
N LYS A 207 -4.32 15.27 4.27
CA LYS A 207 -4.55 16.32 3.26
C LYS A 207 -5.07 15.70 1.96
N LEU A 208 -4.56 14.54 1.57
CA LEU A 208 -4.91 13.84 0.34
C LEU A 208 -6.35 13.28 0.36
N VAL A 209 -6.84 12.84 1.52
CA VAL A 209 -8.14 12.16 1.68
C VAL A 209 -9.31 13.15 1.95
N LYS A 210 -9.04 14.47 1.96
CA LYS A 210 -10.03 15.53 2.23
C LYS A 210 -11.07 15.70 1.13
#